data_AF-A0AA48HC93-F1
#
_entry.id   AF-A0AA48HC93-F1
#
_cell.length_a   1.000
_cell.length_b   1.000
_cell.length_c   1.000
_cell.angle_alpha   90.00
_cell.angle_beta   90.00
_cell.angle_gamma   90.00
#
_symmetry.space_group_name_H-M   'P 1'
#
loop_
_entity.id
_entity.type
_entity.pdbx_description
1 polymer ?
#
loop_
_entity_poly.entity_id
_entity_poly.type
_entity_poly.pdbx_seq_one_letter_code
_entity_poly.pdbx_strand_id
1 'polypeptide(L)'
;MRLIIRLTVIAIMVFSCKNDNKPVNTVKEEKAKLKKVHSLIDANDKRIGDVIIGNMVNDTLFKELYIIKDNDTIYQIKDRLFKNKEGIDFEIYTDGFSGFYIVHKASDYIVLGGTFNRGRDISDNLTIEWNPRQELMYLLRLP
;
A
#
# COMPACT_ATOMS: atom_id res chain seq x y z
N MET A 1 17.57 78.86 -31.61
CA MET A 1 17.96 78.92 -30.18
C MET A 1 17.63 77.57 -29.58
N ARG A 2 18.65 76.74 -29.30
CA ARG A 2 18.49 75.38 -28.77
C ARG A 2 18.32 75.46 -27.26
N LEU A 3 17.23 74.91 -26.72
CA LEU A 3 17.05 74.71 -25.29
C LEU A 3 16.83 73.22 -25.02
N ILE A 4 17.92 72.61 -24.54
CA ILE A 4 18.00 71.29 -23.92
C ILE A 4 17.38 71.40 -22.52
N ILE A 5 16.77 70.33 -21.98
CA ILE A 5 16.44 69.99 -20.57
C ILE A 5 15.05 69.33 -20.54
N ARG A 6 14.76 68.16 -19.97
CA ARG A 6 15.50 67.15 -19.18
C ARG A 6 14.73 65.82 -19.36
N LEU A 7 15.43 64.74 -19.71
CA LEU A 7 14.88 63.39 -19.54
C LEU A 7 15.02 63.01 -18.06
N THR A 8 13.92 62.94 -17.34
CA THR A 8 13.89 62.40 -15.98
C THR A 8 13.97 60.88 -16.08
N VAL A 9 15.16 60.32 -15.85
CA VAL A 9 15.34 58.88 -15.70
C VAL A 9 14.78 58.50 -14.33
N ILE A 10 13.58 57.91 -14.32
CA ILE A 10 13.03 57.26 -13.13
C ILE A 10 13.81 55.96 -12.94
N ALA A 11 14.70 55.95 -11.96
CA ALA A 11 15.34 54.74 -11.47
C ALA A 11 14.27 53.86 -10.82
N ILE A 12 13.79 52.85 -11.54
CA ILE A 12 12.98 51.79 -10.96
C ILE A 12 13.93 50.96 -10.10
N MET A 13 13.86 51.14 -8.78
CA MET A 13 14.49 50.20 -7.85
C MET A 13 13.93 48.81 -8.12
N VAL A 14 14.82 47.92 -8.54
CA VAL A 14 14.57 46.48 -8.60
C VAL A 14 14.38 46.01 -7.17
N PHE A 15 13.13 45.87 -6.72
CA PHE A 15 12.84 45.07 -5.54
C PHE A 15 13.16 43.61 -5.91
N SER A 16 14.36 43.21 -5.54
CA SER A 16 14.77 41.81 -5.47
C SER A 16 13.96 41.17 -4.34
N CYS A 17 12.78 40.66 -4.68
CA CYS A 17 12.09 39.69 -3.83
C CYS A 17 12.92 38.41 -3.85
N LYS A 18 13.75 38.22 -2.82
CA LYS A 18 14.23 36.90 -2.44
C LYS A 18 12.99 36.06 -2.13
N ASN A 19 12.51 35.34 -3.14
CA ASN A 19 11.56 34.29 -2.93
C ASN A 19 12.36 33.15 -2.33
N ASP A 20 12.34 33.04 -1.00
CA ASP A 20 12.79 31.86 -0.28
C ASP A 20 11.83 30.72 -0.61
N ASN A 21 11.93 30.20 -1.84
CA ASN A 21 11.43 28.89 -2.18
C ASN A 21 12.29 27.89 -1.41
N LYS A 22 11.94 27.71 -0.12
CA LYS A 22 12.33 26.52 0.62
C LYS A 22 12.02 25.34 -0.29
N PRO A 23 13.00 24.46 -0.58
CA PRO A 23 12.72 23.28 -1.36
C PRO A 23 11.57 22.56 -0.66
N VAL A 24 10.49 22.38 -1.41
CA VAL A 24 9.38 21.49 -1.11
C VAL A 24 9.97 20.29 -0.40
N ASN A 25 9.56 20.08 0.85
CA ASN A 25 9.91 18.90 1.62
C ASN A 25 9.69 17.71 0.69
N THR A 26 10.77 17.16 0.17
CA THR A 26 10.76 15.89 -0.51
C THR A 26 10.33 14.95 0.59
N VAL A 27 9.03 14.62 0.61
CA VAL A 27 8.52 13.49 1.34
C VAL A 27 9.44 12.38 0.90
N LYS A 28 10.34 11.96 1.81
CA LYS A 28 11.14 10.77 1.58
C LYS A 28 10.09 9.70 1.38
N GLU A 29 9.85 9.31 0.13
CA GLU A 29 9.15 8.08 -0.17
C GLU A 29 9.98 7.01 0.50
N GLU A 30 9.57 6.67 1.71
CA GLU A 30 10.12 5.57 2.47
C GLU A 30 9.84 4.36 1.60
N LYS A 31 10.87 3.90 0.86
CA LYS A 31 10.77 2.74 0.00
C LYS A 31 10.16 1.62 0.84
N ALA A 32 8.92 1.26 0.51
CA ALA A 32 8.15 0.30 1.27
C ALA A 32 9.01 -0.97 1.48
N LYS A 33 9.36 -1.26 2.73
CA LYS A 33 10.21 -2.40 3.04
C LYS A 33 9.38 -3.67 2.89
N LEU A 34 9.43 -4.26 1.71
CA LEU A 34 8.79 -5.54 1.43
C LEU A 34 9.50 -6.63 2.23
N LYS A 35 8.71 -7.45 2.95
CA LYS A 35 9.21 -8.54 3.78
C LYS A 35 8.42 -9.81 3.50
N LYS A 36 9.10 -10.87 3.08
CA LYS A 36 8.53 -12.21 3.08
C LYS A 36 8.28 -12.66 4.52
N VAL A 37 7.07 -13.14 4.80
CA VAL A 37 6.64 -13.55 6.15
C VAL A 37 6.14 -14.98 6.22
N HIS A 38 5.88 -15.60 5.08
CA HIS A 38 5.44 -16.98 4.99
C HIS A 38 5.67 -17.55 3.59
N SER A 39 5.88 -18.86 3.50
CA SER A 39 5.76 -19.61 2.25
C SER A 39 4.54 -20.50 2.39
N LEU A 40 3.65 -20.46 1.40
CA LEU A 40 2.53 -21.36 1.30
C LEU A 40 2.99 -22.66 0.63
N ILE A 41 2.53 -23.79 1.16
CA ILE A 41 2.91 -25.16 0.82
C ILE A 41 1.64 -26.02 0.78
N ASP A 42 1.53 -26.89 -0.23
CA ASP A 42 0.42 -27.85 -0.32
C ASP A 42 0.62 -29.09 0.56
N ALA A 43 -0.34 -30.01 0.54
CA ALA A 43 -0.30 -31.25 1.31
C ALA A 43 0.82 -32.24 0.89
N ASN A 44 1.50 -32.00 -0.23
CA ASN A 44 2.62 -32.80 -0.74
C ASN A 44 3.98 -32.11 -0.51
N ASP A 45 4.04 -31.13 0.40
CA ASP A 45 5.21 -30.29 0.65
C ASP A 45 5.69 -29.47 -0.56
N LYS A 46 4.84 -29.29 -1.58
CA LYS A 46 5.16 -28.47 -2.74
C LYS A 46 4.86 -27.01 -2.44
N ARG A 47 5.83 -26.13 -2.67
CA ARG A 47 5.64 -24.67 -2.55
C ARG A 47 4.61 -24.17 -3.58
N ILE A 48 3.60 -23.45 -3.08
CA ILE A 48 2.53 -22.85 -3.90
C ILE A 48 2.63 -21.32 -3.99
N GLY A 49 3.37 -20.67 -3.09
CA GLY A 49 3.64 -19.25 -3.21
C GLY A 49 4.26 -18.63 -1.97
N ASP A 50 4.58 -17.35 -2.02
CA ASP A 50 5.11 -16.58 -0.90
C ASP A 50 4.17 -15.46 -0.50
N VAL A 51 4.03 -15.28 0.81
CA VAL A 51 3.34 -14.13 1.39
C VAL A 51 4.37 -13.05 1.71
N ILE A 52 4.20 -11.90 1.09
CA ILE A 52 5.04 -10.72 1.27
C ILE A 52 4.16 -9.58 1.79
N ILE A 53 4.61 -8.91 2.85
CA ILE A 53 3.94 -7.71 3.37
C ILE A 53 4.76 -6.47 3.08
N GLY A 54 4.07 -5.36 2.86
CA GLY A 54 4.64 -4.05 2.64
C GLY A 54 3.86 -2.97 3.38
N ASN A 55 4.45 -1.77 3.41
CA ASN A 55 3.81 -0.57 3.98
C ASN A 55 3.27 -0.83 5.40
N MET A 56 4.21 -1.23 6.28
CA MET A 56 3.94 -1.47 7.69
C MET A 56 3.57 -0.15 8.36
N VAL A 57 2.43 -0.11 9.04
CA VAL A 57 2.02 1.02 9.89
C VAL A 57 2.76 0.97 11.22
N ASN A 58 2.98 -0.24 11.72
CA ASN A 58 3.81 -0.57 12.88
C ASN A 58 4.25 -2.05 12.77
N ASP A 59 4.80 -2.63 13.83
CA ASP A 59 5.34 -4.00 13.78
C ASP A 59 4.29 -5.10 13.56
N THR A 60 3.00 -4.79 13.75
CA THR A 60 1.90 -5.75 13.66
C THR A 60 0.96 -5.46 12.48
N LEU A 61 0.75 -4.17 12.15
CA LEU A 61 -0.19 -3.72 11.12
C LEU A 61 0.52 -3.39 9.82
N PHE A 62 -0.04 -3.86 8.71
CA PHE A 62 0.42 -3.58 7.35
C PHE A 62 -0.74 -3.17 6.44
N LYS A 63 -0.43 -2.49 5.35
CA LYS A 63 -1.42 -2.04 4.36
C LYS A 63 -1.30 -2.74 3.01
N GLU A 64 -0.19 -3.43 2.77
CA GLU A 64 0.04 -4.15 1.54
C GLU A 64 0.38 -5.62 1.80
N LEU A 65 -0.28 -6.50 1.04
CA LEU A 65 -0.04 -7.94 1.02
C LEU A 65 0.11 -8.37 -0.43
N TYR A 66 1.10 -9.21 -0.70
CA TYR A 66 1.31 -9.84 -1.98
C TYR A 66 1.43 -11.34 -1.75
N ILE A 67 0.63 -12.13 -2.47
CA ILE A 67 0.76 -13.58 -2.54
C ILE A 67 1.27 -13.91 -3.92
N ILE A 68 2.54 -14.33 -4.00
CA ILE A 68 3.25 -14.56 -5.26
C ILE A 68 3.45 -16.06 -5.43
N LYS A 69 2.72 -16.67 -6.36
CA LYS A 69 3.00 -18.02 -6.84
C LYS A 69 4.13 -17.98 -7.86
N ASP A 70 4.93 -19.05 -7.94
CA ASP A 70 5.92 -19.21 -9.00
C ASP A 70 5.20 -19.22 -10.37
N ASN A 71 5.29 -18.08 -11.06
CA ASN A 71 4.97 -17.81 -12.47
C ASN A 71 3.60 -17.25 -12.89
N ASP A 72 2.50 -17.30 -12.12
CA ASP A 72 1.20 -16.98 -12.75
C ASP A 72 0.15 -16.25 -11.89
N THR A 73 0.40 -16.01 -10.61
CA THR A 73 -0.67 -15.52 -9.72
C THR A 73 -0.12 -14.58 -8.67
N ILE A 74 -0.48 -13.30 -8.80
CA ILE A 74 -0.27 -12.28 -7.79
C ILE A 74 -1.65 -11.91 -7.25
N TYR A 75 -1.91 -12.26 -5.99
CA TYR A 75 -2.99 -11.61 -5.23
C TYR A 75 -2.38 -10.43 -4.49
N GLN A 76 -3.00 -9.26 -4.63
CA GLN A 76 -2.54 -8.02 -4.03
C GLN A 76 -3.65 -7.44 -3.14
N ILE A 77 -3.28 -7.04 -1.93
CA ILE A 77 -4.04 -6.07 -1.15
C ILE A 77 -3.33 -4.74 -1.28
N LYS A 78 -4.02 -3.75 -1.83
CA LYS A 78 -3.52 -2.37 -1.89
C LYS A 78 -4.67 -1.37 -1.95
N ASP A 79 -4.55 -0.27 -1.22
CA ASP A 79 -5.52 0.83 -1.22
C ASP A 79 -6.97 0.40 -0.94
N ARG A 80 -7.12 -0.65 -0.11
CA ARG A 80 -8.39 -1.29 0.28
C ARG A 80 -9.02 -2.20 -0.78
N LEU A 81 -8.26 -2.52 -1.81
CA LEU A 81 -8.67 -3.42 -2.88
C LEU A 81 -7.89 -4.72 -2.78
N PHE A 82 -8.62 -5.83 -2.75
CA PHE A 82 -8.09 -7.14 -3.06
C PHE A 82 -8.16 -7.34 -4.57
N LYS A 83 -7.01 -7.62 -5.17
CA LYS A 83 -6.88 -7.83 -6.61
C LYS A 83 -6.26 -9.18 -6.87
N ASN A 84 -6.79 -9.89 -7.85
CA ASN A 84 -6.14 -11.04 -8.45
C ASN A 84 -5.52 -10.61 -9.80
N LYS A 85 -5.00 -11.56 -10.57
CA LYS A 85 -4.44 -11.29 -11.90
C LYS A 85 -5.46 -10.73 -12.92
N GLU A 86 -6.75 -10.95 -12.67
CA GLU A 86 -7.86 -10.61 -13.58
C GLU A 86 -8.49 -9.26 -13.24
N GLY A 87 -8.25 -8.72 -12.05
CA GLY A 87 -8.76 -7.43 -11.63
C GLY A 87 -9.03 -7.34 -10.13
N ILE A 88 -10.04 -6.54 -9.76
CA ILE A 88 -10.49 -6.38 -8.38
C ILE A 88 -11.45 -7.52 -8.04
N ASP A 89 -11.13 -8.26 -7.00
CA ASP A 89 -11.94 -9.36 -6.48
C ASP A 89 -12.87 -8.85 -5.37
N PHE A 90 -12.35 -7.96 -4.50
CA PHE A 90 -13.10 -7.44 -3.35
C PHE A 90 -12.63 -6.03 -2.93
N GLU A 91 -13.55 -5.22 -2.42
CA GLU A 91 -13.29 -3.90 -1.83
C GLU A 91 -13.68 -3.87 -0.35
N ILE A 92 -12.81 -3.33 0.49
CA ILE A 92 -13.04 -3.21 1.94
C ILE A 92 -13.65 -1.84 2.24
N TYR A 93 -14.83 -1.81 2.86
CA TYR A 93 -15.48 -0.57 3.30
C TYR A 93 -14.69 0.16 4.41
N THR A 94 -14.72 1.50 4.38
CA THR A 94 -13.52 2.30 4.65
C THR A 94 -13.52 3.13 5.93
N ASP A 95 -14.66 3.31 6.59
CA ASP A 95 -14.74 4.24 7.71
C ASP A 95 -13.96 3.72 8.93
N GLY A 96 -12.81 4.36 9.17
CA GLY A 96 -11.92 4.04 10.27
C GLY A 96 -10.89 2.93 10.00
N PHE A 97 -10.79 2.38 8.79
CA PHE A 97 -9.83 1.30 8.49
C PHE A 97 -8.38 1.77 8.64
N SER A 98 -7.57 0.99 9.38
CA SER A 98 -6.19 1.34 9.72
C SER A 98 -5.15 0.41 9.06
N GLY A 99 -5.51 -0.85 8.80
CA GLY A 99 -4.62 -1.85 8.20
C GLY A 99 -5.04 -3.27 8.56
N PHE A 100 -4.24 -4.23 8.11
CA PHE A 100 -4.39 -5.65 8.40
C PHE A 100 -3.32 -6.14 9.36
N TYR A 101 -3.63 -7.20 10.11
CA TYR A 101 -2.65 -8.04 10.78
C TYR A 101 -2.91 -9.51 10.44
N ILE A 102 -1.88 -10.33 10.61
CA ILE A 102 -1.99 -11.78 10.42
C ILE A 102 -2.54 -12.39 11.70
N VAL A 103 -3.71 -13.00 11.62
CA VAL A 103 -4.35 -13.74 12.74
C VAL A 103 -3.77 -15.15 12.81
N HIS A 104 -3.71 -15.84 11.67
CA HIS A 104 -3.22 -17.21 11.59
C HIS A 104 -2.53 -17.48 10.26
N LYS A 105 -1.54 -18.38 10.28
CA LYS A 105 -0.84 -18.88 9.08
C LYS A 105 -0.80 -20.40 9.15
N ALA A 106 -1.40 -21.04 8.17
CA ALA A 106 -1.25 -22.47 7.94
C ALA A 106 -0.34 -22.71 6.72
N SER A 107 -0.11 -23.97 6.36
CA SER A 107 0.66 -24.31 5.17
C SER A 107 0.02 -23.75 3.90
N ASP A 108 -1.30 -23.84 3.75
CA ASP A 108 -2.03 -23.59 2.51
C ASP A 108 -3.03 -22.42 2.59
N TYR A 109 -3.17 -21.78 3.76
CA TYR A 109 -4.02 -20.60 3.92
C TYR A 109 -3.46 -19.57 4.93
N ILE A 110 -3.97 -18.35 4.85
CA ILE A 110 -3.70 -17.27 5.80
C ILE A 110 -5.00 -16.59 6.23
N VAL A 111 -5.08 -16.22 7.50
CA VAL A 111 -6.22 -15.49 8.07
C VAL A 111 -5.77 -14.08 8.45
N LEU A 112 -6.52 -13.09 8.01
CA LEU A 112 -6.26 -11.67 8.20
C LEU A 112 -7.36 -11.06 9.07
N GLY A 113 -6.94 -10.26 10.05
CA GLY A 113 -7.81 -9.42 10.84
C GLY A 113 -7.74 -7.98 10.35
N GLY A 114 -8.89 -7.34 10.20
CA GLY A 114 -9.00 -5.93 9.81
C GLY A 114 -9.07 -5.04 11.04
N THR A 115 -8.18 -4.06 11.15
CA THR A 115 -8.22 -3.10 12.26
C THR A 115 -8.96 -1.82 11.87
N PHE A 116 -9.91 -1.40 12.71
CA PHE A 116 -10.68 -0.17 12.55
C PHE A 116 -10.53 0.75 13.78
N ASN A 117 -10.77 2.04 13.60
CA ASN A 117 -10.90 3.05 14.66
C ASN A 117 -9.84 2.93 15.78
N ARG A 118 -8.55 2.94 15.42
CA ARG A 118 -7.40 2.89 16.35
C ARG A 118 -7.28 1.62 17.19
N GLY A 119 -7.47 0.44 16.59
CA GLY A 119 -7.11 -0.83 17.24
C GLY A 119 -8.26 -1.60 17.86
N ARG A 120 -9.52 -1.19 17.63
CA ARG A 120 -10.66 -2.07 17.96
C ARG A 120 -10.84 -3.07 16.82
N ASP A 121 -10.89 -4.34 17.20
CA ASP A 121 -11.22 -5.45 16.32
C ASP A 121 -12.74 -5.46 16.13
N ILE A 122 -13.21 -5.08 14.95
CA ILE A 122 -14.66 -4.86 14.68
C ILE A 122 -15.11 -5.54 13.39
N SER A 123 -14.23 -6.31 12.74
CA SER A 123 -14.50 -6.92 11.45
C SER A 123 -14.27 -8.41 11.51
N ASP A 124 -15.10 -9.14 10.77
CA ASP A 124 -14.89 -10.55 10.52
C ASP A 124 -13.52 -10.77 9.88
N ASN A 125 -12.88 -11.88 10.22
CA ASN A 125 -11.62 -12.25 9.62
C ASN A 125 -11.82 -12.61 8.14
N LEU A 126 -10.79 -12.28 7.35
CA LEU A 126 -10.68 -12.68 5.95
C LEU A 126 -9.73 -13.86 5.86
N THR A 127 -10.18 -14.96 5.28
CA THR A 127 -9.35 -16.13 5.02
C THR A 127 -8.98 -16.14 3.55
N ILE A 128 -7.70 -16.24 3.25
CA ILE A 128 -7.19 -16.49 1.89
C ILE A 128 -6.70 -17.92 1.86
N GLU A 129 -7.39 -18.78 1.11
CA GLU A 129 -7.09 -20.21 1.03
C GLU A 129 -6.67 -20.61 -0.39
N TRP A 130 -5.81 -21.63 -0.48
CA TRP A 130 -5.45 -22.23 -1.75
C TRP A 130 -6.45 -23.29 -2.19
N ASN A 131 -6.93 -23.20 -3.43
CA ASN A 131 -7.68 -24.28 -4.07
C ASN A 131 -6.77 -25.08 -5.00
N PRO A 132 -6.40 -26.32 -4.63
CA PRO A 132 -5.48 -27.13 -5.41
C PRO A 132 -6.04 -27.61 -6.76
N ARG A 133 -7.37 -27.64 -6.92
CA ARG A 133 -7.99 -28.13 -8.18
C ARG A 133 -7.95 -27.09 -9.28
N GLN A 134 -8.06 -25.82 -8.91
CA GLN A 134 -8.10 -24.71 -9.85
C GLN A 134 -6.78 -23.94 -9.91
N GLU A 135 -5.88 -24.23 -8.99
CA GLU A 135 -4.62 -23.52 -8.81
C GLU A 135 -4.81 -22.00 -8.57
N LEU A 136 -5.82 -21.64 -7.78
CA LEU A 136 -6.19 -20.27 -7.46
C LEU A 136 -6.30 -20.06 -5.94
N MET A 137 -6.08 -18.82 -5.50
CA MET A 137 -6.37 -18.42 -4.13
C MET A 137 -7.81 -17.88 -4.04
N TYR A 138 -8.52 -18.25 -2.98
CA TYR A 138 -9.88 -17.82 -2.73
C TYR A 138 -9.92 -16.92 -1.51
N LEU A 139 -10.69 -15.84 -1.60
CA LEU A 139 -11.01 -15.00 -0.45
C LEU A 139 -12.35 -15.45 0.14
N LEU A 140 -12.31 -15.93 1.38
CA LEU A 140 -13.48 -16.29 2.16
C LEU A 140 -13.67 -15.28 3.30
N ARG A 141 -14.88 -14.75 3.43
CA ARG A 141 -15.28 -14.00 4.62
C ARG A 141 -15.90 -14.99 5.61
N LEU A 142 -15.42 -14.99 6.86
CA LEU A 142 -16.09 -15.76 7.89
C LEU A 142 -17.46 -15.12 8.19
N PRO A 143 -18.54 -15.92 8.31
CA PRO A 143 -19.89 -15.44 8.52
C PRO A 143 -20.10 -14.76 9.88
#